data_AF-A0A4Q3VZU2-F1
#
_entry.id   AF-A0A4Q3VZU2-F1
#
_cell.length_a   1.000
_cell.length_b   1.000
_cell.length_c   1.000
_cell.angle_alpha   90.00
_cell.angle_beta   90.00
_cell.angle_gamma   90.00
#
_symmetry.space_group_name_H-M   'P 1'
#
loop_
_entity.id
_entity.type
_entity.pdbx_description
1 polymer ?
#
loop_
_entity_poly.entity_id
_entity_poly.type
_entity_poly.pdbx_seq_one_letter_code
_entity_poly.pdbx_strand_id
1 'polypeptide(L)'
;MTTLPTKARLALRDAQEAREAGIARKAGPTVQERREDLTRFYERYETLVETVCDAAQYGPDTKLERRYTEEKRAYQADYDSVAPYVAAFLRPAPEDADQHPFESFSAHETLADFVASDDGTVISRITRTREALTLYGEHLRQLQAKHG
;
A
#
# COMPACT_ATOMS: atom_id res chain seq x y z
N MET A 1 -40.93 -15.27 -34.46
CA MET A 1 -39.64 -14.79 -33.94
C MET A 1 -39.92 -13.56 -33.10
N THR A 2 -39.91 -13.70 -31.77
CA THR A 2 -40.33 -12.63 -30.86
C THR A 2 -39.09 -11.86 -30.40
N THR A 3 -38.89 -10.66 -30.95
CA THR A 3 -37.76 -9.78 -30.62
C THR A 3 -37.98 -9.16 -29.24
N LEU A 4 -37.05 -9.38 -28.31
CA LEU A 4 -37.13 -8.80 -26.97
C LEU A 4 -37.16 -7.25 -27.03
N PRO A 5 -38.08 -6.60 -26.31
CA PRO A 5 -38.12 -5.14 -26.21
C PRO A 5 -36.79 -4.57 -25.71
N THR A 6 -36.35 -3.42 -26.24
CA THR A 6 -35.04 -2.81 -25.94
C THR A 6 -34.79 -2.60 -24.45
N LYS A 7 -35.84 -2.24 -23.68
CA LYS A 7 -35.75 -2.08 -22.22
C LYS A 7 -35.46 -3.40 -21.49
N ALA A 8 -36.00 -4.52 -21.97
CA ALA A 8 -35.74 -5.85 -21.39
C ALA A 8 -34.30 -6.31 -21.68
N ARG A 9 -33.75 -5.96 -22.85
CA ARG A 9 -32.34 -6.22 -23.20
C ARG A 9 -31.36 -5.44 -22.35
N LEU A 10 -31.67 -4.17 -22.04
CA LEU A 10 -30.84 -3.34 -21.15
C LEU A 10 -30.85 -3.89 -19.72
N ALA A 11 -32.03 -4.21 -19.16
CA ALA A 11 -32.13 -4.77 -17.81
C ALA A 11 -31.41 -6.12 -17.65
N LEU A 12 -31.45 -6.98 -18.68
CA LEU A 12 -30.68 -8.24 -18.71
C LEU A 12 -29.17 -7.99 -18.72
N ARG A 13 -28.72 -6.99 -19.48
CA ARG A 13 -27.32 -6.58 -19.53
C ARG A 13 -26.85 -6.02 -18.20
N ASP A 14 -27.61 -5.12 -17.57
CA ASP A 14 -27.27 -4.53 -16.28
C ASP A 14 -27.19 -5.61 -15.18
N ALA A 15 -28.13 -6.56 -15.19
CA ALA A 15 -28.13 -7.68 -14.24
C ALA A 15 -26.93 -8.63 -14.45
N GLN A 16 -26.51 -8.82 -15.70
CA GLN A 16 -25.35 -9.61 -16.04
C GLN A 16 -24.06 -8.89 -15.62
N GLU A 17 -23.91 -7.60 -15.92
CA GLU A 17 -22.78 -6.77 -15.51
C GLU A 17 -22.68 -6.71 -13.97
N ALA A 18 -23.80 -6.57 -13.25
CA ALA A 18 -23.82 -6.60 -11.79
C ALA A 18 -23.40 -7.97 -11.21
N ARG A 19 -23.78 -9.07 -11.88
CA ARG A 19 -23.41 -10.43 -11.47
C ARG A 19 -21.93 -10.71 -11.74
N GLU A 20 -21.42 -10.30 -12.89
CA GLU A 20 -20.01 -10.41 -13.26
C GLU A 20 -19.13 -9.57 -12.32
N ALA A 21 -19.53 -8.33 -12.02
CA ALA A 21 -18.89 -7.50 -11.01
C ALA A 21 -18.92 -8.14 -9.62
N GLY A 22 -20.03 -8.79 -9.25
CA GLY A 22 -20.16 -9.52 -7.99
C GLY A 22 -19.26 -10.76 -7.88
N ILE A 23 -19.03 -11.47 -9.00
CA ILE A 23 -18.11 -12.61 -9.08
C ILE A 23 -16.66 -12.15 -9.00
N ALA A 24 -16.29 -11.11 -9.77
CA ALA A 24 -14.95 -10.52 -9.73
C ALA A 24 -14.61 -10.00 -8.33
N ARG A 25 -15.54 -9.33 -7.66
CA ARG A 25 -15.35 -8.81 -6.30
C ARG A 25 -15.16 -9.93 -5.26
N LYS A 26 -15.70 -11.13 -5.48
CA LYS A 26 -15.49 -12.30 -4.61
C LYS A 26 -14.18 -13.03 -4.88
N ALA A 27 -13.64 -12.95 -6.10
CA ALA A 27 -12.37 -13.59 -6.45
C ALA A 27 -11.15 -12.88 -5.84
N GLY A 28 -11.30 -11.60 -5.48
CA GLY A 28 -10.20 -10.77 -5.00
C GLY A 28 -9.20 -10.41 -6.12
N PRO A 29 -8.16 -9.64 -5.82
CA PRO A 29 -7.18 -9.23 -6.83
C PRO A 29 -6.35 -10.42 -7.29
N THR A 30 -6.04 -10.44 -8.58
CA THR A 30 -5.12 -11.37 -9.22
C THR A 30 -3.69 -11.18 -8.71
N VAL A 31 -2.82 -12.18 -8.93
CA VAL A 31 -1.39 -12.05 -8.60
C VAL A 31 -0.74 -10.88 -9.34
N GLN A 32 -1.14 -10.63 -10.60
CA GLN A 32 -0.62 -9.52 -11.39
C GLN A 32 -1.02 -8.16 -10.80
N GLU A 33 -2.30 -7.96 -10.47
CA GLU A 33 -2.78 -6.72 -9.83
C GLU A 33 -2.06 -6.49 -8.48
N ARG A 34 -1.89 -7.54 -7.67
CA ARG A 34 -1.14 -7.44 -6.41
C ARG A 34 0.32 -7.04 -6.60
N ARG A 35 0.97 -7.47 -7.69
CA ARG A 35 2.35 -7.07 -8.02
C ARG A 35 2.43 -5.61 -8.44
N GLU A 36 1.46 -5.15 -9.23
CA GLU A 36 1.38 -3.75 -9.66
C GLU A 36 1.14 -2.83 -8.45
N ASP A 37 0.22 -3.21 -7.56
CA ASP A 37 -0.05 -2.50 -6.31
C ASP A 37 1.19 -2.48 -5.40
N LEU A 38 1.87 -3.62 -5.22
CA LEU A 38 3.10 -3.69 -4.42
C LEU A 38 4.21 -2.80 -5.00
N THR A 39 4.38 -2.78 -6.32
CA THR A 39 5.41 -1.96 -6.99
C THR A 39 5.14 -0.48 -6.75
N ARG A 40 3.90 -0.04 -7.01
CA ARG A 40 3.47 1.34 -6.78
C ARG A 40 3.65 1.76 -5.31
N PHE A 41 3.22 0.90 -4.39
CA PHE A 41 3.36 1.14 -2.95
C PHE A 41 4.82 1.24 -2.51
N TYR A 42 5.68 0.33 -2.99
CA TYR A 42 7.11 0.32 -2.65
C TYR A 42 7.81 1.61 -3.11
N GLU A 43 7.54 2.08 -4.33
CA GLU A 43 8.11 3.34 -4.83
C GLU A 43 7.72 4.55 -3.96
N ARG A 44 6.45 4.61 -3.53
CA ARG A 44 5.94 5.67 -2.63
C ARG A 44 6.56 5.59 -1.24
N TYR A 45 6.64 4.38 -0.70
CA TYR A 45 7.28 4.13 0.57
C TYR A 45 8.75 4.57 0.57
N GLU A 46 9.52 4.20 -0.46
CA GLU A 46 10.94 4.59 -0.57
C GLU A 46 11.10 6.10 -0.72
N THR A 47 10.19 6.76 -1.43
CA THR A 47 10.18 8.23 -1.57
C THR A 47 9.95 8.92 -0.22
N LEU A 48 9.05 8.39 0.62
CA LEU A 48 8.85 8.88 1.99
C LEU A 48 10.08 8.66 2.87
N VAL A 49 10.67 7.46 2.81
CA VAL A 49 11.89 7.14 3.55
C VAL A 49 13.03 8.09 3.17
N GLU A 50 13.27 8.32 1.89
CA GLU A 50 14.27 9.27 1.40
C GLU A 50 14.01 10.67 1.97
N THR A 51 12.76 11.15 1.91
CA THR A 51 12.37 12.47 2.41
C THR A 51 12.65 12.62 3.91
N VAL A 52 12.35 11.60 4.70
CA VAL A 52 12.63 11.59 6.15
C VAL A 52 14.13 11.53 6.42
N CYS A 53 14.88 10.71 5.68
CA CYS A 53 16.34 10.65 5.81
C CYS A 53 17.00 11.99 5.47
N ASP A 54 16.58 12.65 4.39
CA ASP A 54 17.05 13.98 4.01
C ASP A 54 16.78 15.00 5.13
N ALA A 55 15.58 14.97 5.70
CA ALA A 55 15.19 15.87 6.79
C ALA A 55 15.96 15.61 8.09
N ALA A 56 16.22 14.33 8.42
CA ALA A 56 17.03 13.97 9.58
C ALA A 56 18.49 14.43 9.42
N GLN A 57 19.03 14.37 8.20
CA GLN A 57 20.41 14.74 7.89
C GLN A 57 20.63 16.26 7.78
N TYR A 58 19.71 16.98 7.13
CA TYR A 58 19.88 18.38 6.77
C TYR A 58 18.93 19.34 7.49
N GLY A 59 17.99 18.80 8.27
CA GLY A 59 16.88 19.53 8.88
C GLY A 59 15.65 19.62 7.96
N PRO A 60 14.44 19.73 8.52
CA PRO A 60 13.22 19.94 7.74
C PRO A 60 13.23 21.31 7.07
N ASP A 61 12.76 21.37 5.82
CA ASP A 61 12.53 22.61 5.09
C ASP A 61 11.16 22.60 4.39
N THR A 62 10.76 23.74 3.82
CA THR A 62 9.44 23.88 3.19
C THR A 62 9.25 22.99 1.95
N LYS A 63 10.33 22.60 1.27
CA LYS A 63 10.27 21.72 0.11
C LYS A 63 10.08 20.27 0.54
N LEU A 64 10.82 19.84 1.56
CA LEU A 64 10.72 18.50 2.15
C LEU A 64 9.37 18.30 2.85
N GLU A 65 8.86 19.29 3.57
CA GLU A 65 7.52 19.25 4.20
C GLU A 65 6.41 19.05 3.16
N ARG A 66 6.48 19.79 2.05
CA ARG A 66 5.52 19.62 0.96
C ARG A 66 5.60 18.21 0.35
N ARG A 67 6.82 17.73 0.08
CA ARG A 67 7.03 16.37 -0.46
C ARG A 67 6.50 15.32 0.51
N TYR A 68 6.81 15.43 1.80
CA TYR A 68 6.31 14.54 2.84
C TYR A 68 4.78 14.50 2.87
N THR A 69 4.13 15.67 2.84
CA THR A 69 2.65 15.76 2.87
C THR A 69 2.01 15.10 1.64
N GLU A 70 2.54 15.38 0.45
CA GLU A 70 2.04 14.83 -0.82
C GLU A 70 2.22 13.30 -0.86
N GLU A 71 3.42 12.82 -0.51
CA GLU A 71 3.75 11.40 -0.56
C GLU A 71 3.06 10.62 0.55
N LYS A 72 2.90 11.19 1.75
CA LYS A 72 2.15 10.57 2.86
C LYS A 72 0.71 10.29 2.45
N ARG A 73 0.06 11.23 1.77
CA ARG A 73 -1.32 11.06 1.29
C ARG A 73 -1.41 9.95 0.23
N ALA A 74 -0.47 9.91 -0.72
CA ALA A 74 -0.44 8.87 -1.74
C ALA A 74 -0.16 7.48 -1.14
N TYR A 75 0.82 7.42 -0.23
CA TYR A 75 1.18 6.23 0.54
C TYR A 75 -0.02 5.64 1.29
N GLN A 76 -0.79 6.47 1.99
CA GLN A 76 -1.98 6.03 2.72
C GLN A 76 -3.05 5.46 1.79
N ALA A 77 -3.27 6.10 0.63
CA ALA A 77 -4.23 5.62 -0.36
C ALA A 77 -3.83 4.26 -0.95
N ASP A 78 -2.53 4.01 -1.13
CA ASP A 78 -2.00 2.74 -1.64
C ASP A 78 -1.87 1.66 -0.56
N TYR A 79 -1.75 2.04 0.72
CA TYR A 79 -1.54 1.09 1.81
C TYR A 79 -2.71 0.11 1.96
N ASP A 80 -3.95 0.57 1.80
CA ASP A 80 -5.15 -0.26 1.98
C ASP A 80 -5.17 -1.51 1.07
N SER A 81 -4.61 -1.43 -0.14
CA SER A 81 -4.58 -2.57 -1.07
C SER A 81 -3.48 -3.58 -0.73
N VAL A 82 -2.42 -3.15 -0.05
CA VAL A 82 -1.24 -3.96 0.24
C VAL A 82 -1.23 -4.50 1.67
N ALA A 83 -1.77 -3.74 2.63
CA ALA A 83 -1.75 -4.02 4.07
C ALA A 83 -2.17 -5.45 4.45
N PRO A 84 -3.28 -6.02 3.91
CA PRO A 84 -3.71 -7.37 4.28
C PRO A 84 -2.70 -8.46 3.95
N TYR A 85 -1.80 -8.20 2.99
CA TYR A 85 -0.84 -9.18 2.49
C TYR A 85 0.53 -9.03 3.13
N VAL A 86 1.03 -7.80 3.30
CA VAL A 86 2.38 -7.54 3.83
C VAL A 86 2.46 -7.75 5.35
N ALA A 87 1.36 -7.57 6.07
CA ALA A 87 1.33 -7.76 7.53
C ALA A 87 1.78 -9.18 7.94
N ALA A 88 1.51 -10.20 7.11
CA ALA A 88 1.93 -11.57 7.36
C ALA A 88 3.45 -11.79 7.26
N PHE A 89 4.18 -10.89 6.60
CA PHE A 89 5.63 -10.96 6.40
C PHE A 89 6.40 -10.03 7.33
N LEU A 90 5.69 -9.19 8.09
CA LEU A 90 6.31 -8.27 9.02
C LEU A 90 6.77 -9.01 10.28
N ARG A 91 8.05 -8.85 10.62
CA ARG A 91 8.60 -9.39 11.87
C ARG A 91 8.15 -8.52 13.06
N PRO A 92 7.51 -9.10 14.08
CA PRO A 92 7.12 -8.36 15.26
C PRO A 92 8.34 -7.90 16.04
N ALA A 93 8.29 -6.68 16.57
CA ALA A 93 9.28 -6.17 17.49
C ALA A 93 8.61 -5.48 18.70
N PRO A 94 9.29 -5.36 19.86
CA PRO A 94 8.71 -4.75 21.06
C PRO A 94 8.22 -3.31 20.83
N GLU A 95 8.90 -2.55 19.98
CA GLU A 95 8.56 -1.17 19.65
C GLU A 95 7.30 -1.01 18.78
N ASP A 96 6.66 -2.11 18.37
CA ASP A 96 5.43 -2.13 17.57
C ASP A 96 4.16 -2.24 18.43
N ALA A 97 4.31 -2.39 19.76
CA ALA A 97 3.19 -2.63 20.67
C ALA A 97 2.12 -1.53 20.60
N ASP A 98 2.55 -0.29 20.40
CA ASP A 98 1.68 0.88 20.35
C ASP A 98 1.35 1.31 18.90
N GLN A 99 2.14 0.86 17.92
CA GLN A 99 2.00 1.33 16.54
C GLN A 99 2.53 0.31 15.52
N HIS A 100 1.71 0.03 14.50
CA HIS A 100 2.15 -0.80 13.38
C HIS A 100 3.25 -0.08 12.56
N PRO A 101 4.38 -0.74 12.22
CA PRO A 101 5.50 -0.13 11.52
C PRO A 101 5.17 0.62 10.22
N PHE A 102 4.24 0.08 9.42
CA PHE A 102 3.78 0.74 8.20
C PHE A 102 2.91 1.98 8.46
N GLU A 103 2.43 2.17 9.68
CA GLU A 103 1.57 3.30 10.05
C GLU A 103 2.37 4.43 10.73
N SER A 104 3.69 4.27 10.89
CA SER A 104 4.55 5.26 11.55
C SER A 104 4.45 6.64 10.88
N PHE A 105 4.50 6.71 9.54
CA PHE A 105 4.34 7.97 8.80
C PHE A 105 2.94 8.59 8.96
N SER A 106 1.92 7.76 9.18
CA SER A 106 0.54 8.22 9.34
C SER A 106 0.32 9.02 10.63
N ALA A 107 1.02 8.66 11.72
CA ALA A 107 0.82 9.29 13.03
C ALA A 107 1.38 10.70 13.17
N HIS A 108 2.21 11.16 12.23
CA HIS A 108 2.92 12.44 12.36
C HIS A 108 2.40 13.41 11.32
N GLU A 109 1.79 14.52 11.75
CA GLU A 109 1.14 15.49 10.87
C GLU A 109 2.15 16.16 9.94
N THR A 110 3.30 16.59 10.48
CA THR A 110 4.38 17.23 9.74
C THR A 110 5.66 16.39 9.73
N LEU A 111 6.56 16.69 8.79
CA LEU A 111 7.88 16.08 8.73
C LEU A 111 8.74 16.51 9.93
N ALA A 112 8.63 17.77 10.35
CA ALA A 112 9.28 18.26 11.55
C ALA A 112 8.88 17.48 12.80
N ASP A 113 7.58 17.18 12.97
CA ASP A 113 7.09 16.35 14.08
C ASP A 113 7.63 14.92 14.00
N PHE A 114 7.68 14.35 12.79
CA PHE A 114 8.25 13.02 12.58
C PHE A 114 9.73 12.96 13.00
N VAL A 115 10.54 13.91 12.56
CA VAL A 115 11.98 13.92 12.89
C VAL A 115 12.19 14.21 14.38
N ALA A 116 11.41 15.10 14.99
CA ALA A 116 11.54 15.44 16.40
C ALA A 116 11.12 14.30 17.35
N SER A 117 10.27 13.39 16.88
CA SER A 117 9.78 12.23 17.64
C SER A 117 10.60 10.96 17.41
N ASP A 118 11.62 11.00 16.55
CA ASP A 118 12.52 9.86 16.35
C ASP A 118 13.26 9.53 17.65
N ASP A 119 12.90 8.40 18.24
CA ASP A 119 13.50 7.81 19.44
C ASP A 119 14.66 6.85 19.10
N GLY A 120 15.12 6.85 17.84
CA GLY A 120 16.15 5.96 17.32
C GLY A 120 15.61 4.63 16.77
N THR A 121 14.29 4.42 16.81
CA THR A 121 13.67 3.18 16.29
C THR A 121 13.28 3.27 14.81
N VAL A 122 13.29 4.48 14.22
CA VAL A 122 12.87 4.71 12.83
C VAL A 122 13.64 3.85 11.83
N ILE A 123 14.97 3.75 11.96
CA ILE A 123 15.81 2.93 11.07
C ILE A 123 15.47 1.44 11.18
N SER A 124 15.23 0.94 12.40
CA SER A 124 14.80 -0.44 12.65
C SER A 124 13.46 -0.71 11.94
N ARG A 125 12.47 0.17 12.13
CA ARG A 125 11.15 0.08 11.50
C ARG A 125 11.24 0.10 9.98
N ILE A 126 12.05 0.99 9.41
CA ILE A 126 12.28 1.07 7.96
C ILE A 126 12.87 -0.25 7.43
N THR A 127 13.89 -0.76 8.11
CA THR A 127 14.55 -2.01 7.69
C THR A 127 13.57 -3.19 7.70
N ARG A 128 12.77 -3.32 8.76
CA ARG A 128 11.77 -4.40 8.90
C ARG A 128 10.64 -4.30 7.89
N THR A 129 10.16 -3.09 7.60
CA THR A 129 9.11 -2.87 6.59
C THR A 129 9.61 -3.12 5.17
N ARG A 130 10.85 -2.71 4.83
CA ARG A 130 11.52 -3.09 3.56
C ARG A 130 11.65 -4.60 3.39
N GLU A 131 12.06 -5.29 4.45
CA GLU A 131 12.18 -6.74 4.44
C GLU A 131 10.82 -7.42 4.20
N ALA A 132 9.77 -6.96 4.89
CA ALA A 132 8.41 -7.48 4.69
C ALA A 132 7.92 -7.28 3.24
N LEU A 133 8.16 -6.11 2.64
CA LEU A 133 7.84 -5.83 1.25
C LEU A 133 8.61 -6.74 0.28
N THR A 134 9.89 -6.98 0.57
CA THR A 134 10.75 -7.87 -0.22
C THR A 134 10.23 -9.31 -0.18
N LEU A 135 9.94 -9.84 1.01
CA LEU A 135 9.43 -11.20 1.21
C LEU A 135 8.07 -11.39 0.55
N TYR A 136 7.18 -10.39 0.65
CA TYR A 136 5.90 -10.45 -0.06
C TYR A 136 6.09 -10.44 -1.59
N GLY A 137 7.01 -9.61 -2.10
CA GLY A 137 7.37 -9.61 -3.52
C GLY A 137 7.92 -10.96 -4.00
N GLU A 138 8.74 -11.63 -3.20
CA GLU A 138 9.21 -13.00 -3.45
C GLU A 138 8.06 -14.01 -3.48
N HIS A 139 7.14 -13.91 -2.52
CA HIS A 139 5.96 -14.75 -2.46
C HIS A 139 5.10 -14.62 -3.73
N LEU A 140 4.85 -13.40 -4.20
CA LEU A 140 4.10 -13.15 -5.44
C LEU A 140 4.80 -13.77 -6.67
N ARG A 141 6.14 -13.69 -6.75
CA ARG A 141 6.90 -14.35 -7.82
C ARG A 141 6.73 -15.87 -7.79
N GLN A 142 6.76 -16.48 -6.60
CA GLN A 142 6.55 -17.92 -6.45
C GLN A 142 5.13 -18.34 -6.81
N LEU A 143 4.11 -17.56 -6.43
CA LEU A 143 2.72 -17.82 -6.83
C LEU A 143 2.56 -17.78 -8.34
N GLN A 144 3.15 -16.78 -9.01
CA GLN A 144 3.09 -16.69 -10.47
C GLN A 144 3.77 -17.88 -11.15
N ALA A 145 4.92 -18.33 -10.66
CA ALA A 145 5.62 -19.48 -11.23
C ALA A 145 4.88 -20.82 -11.03
N LYS A 146 3.97 -20.92 -10.04
CA LYS A 146 3.14 -22.11 -9.81
C LYS A 146 1.83 -22.11 -10.63
N HIS A 147 1.38 -20.94 -11.08
CA HIS A 147 0.10 -20.75 -11.75
C HIS A 147 0.23 -20.30 -13.22
N GLY A 148 1.46 -20.08 -13.71
CA GLY A 148 1.79 -19.91 -15.13
C GLY A 148 2.29 -21.22 -15.73
#